data_AF-A0A7J9Q6C1-F1
#
_entry.id   AF-A0A7J9Q6C1-F1
#
_cell.length_a   1.000
_cell.length_b   1.000
_cell.length_c   1.000
_cell.angle_alpha   90.00
_cell.angle_beta   90.00
_cell.angle_gamma   90.00
#
_symmetry.space_group_name_H-M   'P 1'
#
loop_
_entity.id
_entity.type
_entity.pdbx_description
1 polymer ?
#
loop_
_entity_poly.entity_id
_entity_poly.type
_entity_poly.pdbx_seq_one_letter_code
_entity_poly.pdbx_strand_id
1 'polypeptide(L)'
;MHDKNKAHYVVVTGIIIKDNKFLITKRSPTEKAFPNQWTVPGGKLELNDYIKRPKDTSSHWYNIFENLLKREVMEETGLKIKNIRYLTSLAYVRSDMIPTLIVSLYADYLDGKVKLC
;
A
#
# COMPACT_ATOMS: atom_id res chain seq x y z
N MET A 1 15.98 -15.58 -16.84
CA MET A 1 14.73 -16.33 -17.09
C MET A 1 13.75 -16.02 -15.96
N HIS A 2 12.48 -15.75 -16.25
CA HIS A 2 11.47 -15.45 -15.23
C HIS A 2 11.03 -16.75 -14.53
N ASP A 3 11.17 -16.80 -13.20
CA ASP A 3 10.77 -17.94 -12.38
C ASP A 3 9.45 -17.65 -11.68
N LYS A 4 8.39 -18.34 -12.10
CA LYS A 4 7.04 -18.16 -11.56
C LYS A 4 6.94 -18.51 -10.08
N ASN A 5 7.81 -19.39 -9.57
CA ASN A 5 7.81 -19.77 -8.15
C ASN A 5 8.42 -18.70 -7.23
N LYS A 6 9.14 -17.74 -7.81
CA LYS A 6 9.75 -16.61 -7.09
C LYS A 6 8.99 -15.30 -7.27
N ALA A 7 8.12 -15.23 -8.29
CA ALA A 7 7.36 -14.04 -8.61
C ALA A 7 6.16 -13.88 -7.66
N HIS A 8 6.03 -12.68 -7.07
CA HIS A 8 4.92 -12.31 -6.18
C HIS A 8 4.38 -10.95 -6.59
N TYR A 9 3.07 -10.74 -6.48
CA TYR A 9 2.57 -9.38 -6.34
C TYR A 9 2.94 -8.84 -4.97
N VAL A 10 3.32 -7.57 -4.92
CA VAL A 10 3.61 -6.87 -3.66
C VAL A 10 2.53 -5.84 -3.43
N VAL A 11 1.92 -5.87 -2.24
CA VAL A 11 0.87 -4.95 -1.81
C VAL A 11 1.33 -4.28 -0.53
N VAL A 12 1.08 -2.98 -0.40
CA VAL A 12 1.35 -2.24 0.84
C VAL A 12 0.03 -1.77 1.44
N THR A 13 -0.12 -1.95 2.75
CA THR A 13 -1.27 -1.49 3.53
C THR A 13 -0.82 -0.62 4.68
N GLY A 14 -1.65 0.32 5.15
CA GLY A 14 -1.27 1.26 6.21
C GLY A 14 -2.32 1.49 7.28
N ILE A 15 -1.99 1.19 8.53
CA ILE A 15 -2.78 1.64 9.69
C ILE A 15 -2.47 3.13 9.93
N ILE A 16 -3.44 4.02 9.71
CA ILE A 16 -3.27 5.46 9.91
C ILE A 16 -3.87 5.87 11.26
N ILE A 17 -3.04 6.47 12.11
CA ILE A 17 -3.38 6.79 13.50
C ILE A 17 -3.61 8.29 13.68
N LYS A 18 -4.75 8.66 14.27
CA LYS A 18 -5.06 10.03 14.70
C LYS A 18 -5.87 10.01 15.99
N ASP A 19 -5.38 10.64 17.06
CA ASP A 19 -6.12 10.78 18.34
C ASP A 19 -6.70 9.45 18.86
N ASN A 20 -5.88 8.38 18.87
CA ASN A 20 -6.28 7.01 19.22
C ASN A 20 -7.36 6.38 18.33
N LYS A 21 -7.62 6.95 17.16
CA LYS A 21 -8.50 6.39 16.13
C LYS A 21 -7.67 5.86 14.97
N PHE A 22 -8.22 4.85 14.31
CA PHE A 22 -7.65 4.22 13.14
C PHE A 22 -8.52 4.50 11.93
N LEU A 23 -7.89 4.86 10.82
CA LEU A 23 -8.60 5.04 9.54
C LEU A 23 -8.97 3.68 8.96
N ILE A 24 -10.24 3.53 8.59
CA ILE A 24 -10.74 2.44 7.77
C ILE A 24 -11.39 3.00 6.50
N THR A 25 -11.18 2.31 5.38
CA THR A 25 -11.76 2.60 4.07
C THR A 25 -12.58 1.41 3.60
N LYS A 26 -13.54 1.64 2.70
CA LYS A 26 -14.33 0.57 2.08
C LYS A 26 -13.73 0.26 0.71
N ARG A 27 -13.42 -1.01 0.47
CA ARG A 27 -12.86 -1.46 -0.83
C ARG A 27 -13.87 -1.26 -1.95
N SER A 28 -13.37 -0.88 -3.13
CA SER A 28 -14.19 -0.76 -4.34
C SER A 28 -14.92 -2.08 -4.64
N PRO A 29 -16.18 -2.02 -5.14
CA PRO A 29 -16.92 -3.20 -5.57
C PRO A 29 -16.26 -3.92 -6.76
N THR A 30 -15.38 -3.25 -7.51
CA THR A 30 -14.69 -3.82 -8.68
C THR A 30 -13.41 -4.57 -8.33
N GLU A 31 -13.01 -4.59 -7.05
CA GLU A 31 -11.83 -5.32 -6.61
C GLU A 31 -12.00 -6.84 -6.72
N LYS A 32 -11.01 -7.51 -7.33
CA LYS A 32 -11.03 -8.97 -7.48
C LYS A 32 -10.93 -9.71 -6.14
N ALA A 33 -10.24 -9.12 -5.17
CA ALA A 33 -10.10 -9.68 -3.82
C ALA A 33 -10.91 -8.83 -2.82
N PHE A 34 -11.78 -9.49 -2.05
CA PHE A 34 -12.52 -8.90 -0.93
C PHE A 34 -13.30 -7.61 -1.29
N PRO A 35 -14.16 -7.60 -2.33
CA PRO A 35 -14.93 -6.41 -2.69
C PRO A 35 -15.87 -6.00 -1.56
N ASN A 36 -16.14 -4.69 -1.43
CA ASN A 36 -17.04 -4.08 -0.44
C ASN A 36 -16.67 -4.24 1.05
N GLN A 37 -15.53 -4.85 1.39
CA GLN A 37 -15.09 -4.99 2.78
C GLN A 37 -14.46 -3.70 3.32
N TRP A 38 -14.57 -3.51 4.64
CA TRP A 38 -13.84 -2.46 5.36
C TRP A 38 -12.43 -2.93 5.66
N THR A 39 -11.43 -2.10 5.35
CA THR A 39 -10.01 -2.41 5.52
C THR A 39 -9.21 -1.14 5.78
N VAL A 40 -7.93 -1.28 6.05
CA VAL A 40 -6.96 -0.18 5.98
C VAL A 40 -6.64 0.19 4.53
N PRO A 41 -6.34 1.47 4.24
CA PRO A 41 -5.95 1.92 2.91
C PRO A 41 -4.65 1.28 2.42
N GLY A 42 -4.48 1.22 1.10
CA GLY A 42 -3.28 0.68 0.48
C GLY A 42 -3.51 0.09 -0.91
N GLY A 43 -2.41 -0.27 -1.57
CA GLY A 43 -2.45 -0.65 -2.98
C GLY A 43 -1.31 -1.56 -3.41
N LYS A 44 -1.36 -1.97 -4.67
CA LYS A 44 -0.33 -2.82 -5.29
C LYS A 44 0.86 -1.96 -5.70
N LEU A 45 2.06 -2.47 -5.49
CA LEU A 45 3.27 -1.85 -6.01
C LEU A 45 3.38 -2.09 -7.51
N GLU A 46 3.50 -1.02 -8.26
CA GLU A 46 3.72 -1.01 -9.69
C GLU A 46 5.11 -0.49 -10.05
N LEU A 47 5.64 -0.89 -11.21
CA LEU A 47 6.92 -0.40 -11.70
C LEU A 47 6.96 1.14 -11.79
N ASN A 48 5.82 1.73 -12.15
CA ASN A 48 5.65 3.17 -12.30
C ASN A 48 5.78 3.95 -10.97
N ASP A 49 5.62 3.30 -9.82
CA ASP A 49 5.74 3.94 -8.51
C ASP A 49 7.18 4.38 -8.18
N TYR A 50 8.18 3.82 -8.87
CA TYR A 50 9.58 4.17 -8.60
C TYR A 50 10.41 4.42 -9.85
N ILE A 51 10.09 3.84 -11.02
CA ILE A 51 10.93 4.02 -12.22
C ILE A 51 10.97 5.48 -12.73
N LYS A 52 9.92 6.26 -12.44
CA LYS A 52 9.81 7.68 -12.82
C LYS A 52 10.67 8.61 -11.95
N ARG A 53 11.19 8.09 -10.83
CA ARG A 53 12.04 8.83 -9.89
C ARG A 53 13.52 8.52 -10.19
N PRO A 54 14.45 9.48 -9.96
CA PRO A 54 15.88 9.19 -9.95
C PRO A 54 16.23 8.07 -8.97
N LYS A 55 17.15 7.19 -9.34
CA LYS A 55 17.64 6.15 -8.42
C LYS A 55 18.37 6.80 -7.24
N ASP A 56 18.23 6.21 -6.05
CA ASP A 56 18.94 6.66 -4.85
C ASP A 56 20.40 6.16 -4.82
N THR A 57 20.71 5.13 -5.63
CA THR A 57 22.07 4.62 -5.87
C THR A 57 22.29 4.42 -7.36
N SER A 58 23.42 3.81 -7.76
CA SER A 58 23.65 3.42 -9.15
C SER A 58 22.55 2.50 -9.72
N SER A 59 21.86 1.74 -8.87
CA SER A 59 21.01 0.63 -9.32
C SER A 59 19.67 0.48 -8.58
N HIS A 60 19.44 1.21 -7.48
CA HIS A 60 18.32 0.93 -6.56
C HIS A 60 17.47 2.16 -6.24
N TRP A 61 16.25 1.89 -5.80
CA TRP A 61 15.31 2.85 -5.24
C TRP A 61 14.98 2.47 -3.80
N TYR A 62 15.16 3.38 -2.86
CA TYR A 62 14.79 3.19 -1.47
C TYR A 62 13.36 3.61 -1.20
N ASN A 63 12.83 3.19 -0.05
CA ASN A 63 11.55 3.64 0.49
C ASN A 63 10.35 3.48 -0.47
N ILE A 64 10.35 2.43 -1.30
CA ILE A 64 9.30 2.19 -2.30
C ILE A 64 7.94 1.95 -1.65
N PHE A 65 7.90 1.34 -0.46
CA PHE A 65 6.66 1.05 0.26
C PHE A 65 6.09 2.30 0.93
N GLU A 66 6.94 3.14 1.52
CA GLU A 66 6.57 4.39 2.15
C GLU A 66 6.03 5.39 1.13
N ASN A 67 6.67 5.45 -0.04
CA ASN A 67 6.22 6.31 -1.13
C ASN A 67 4.89 5.82 -1.72
N LEU A 68 4.76 4.50 -1.93
CA LEU A 68 3.50 3.89 -2.36
C LEU A 68 2.37 4.19 -1.36
N LEU A 69 2.60 3.95 -0.06
CA LEU A 69 1.56 4.18 0.94
C LEU A 69 1.13 5.64 1.03
N LYS A 70 2.07 6.59 0.91
CA LYS A 70 1.73 8.02 0.85
C LYS A 70 0.83 8.34 -0.34
N ARG A 71 1.13 7.79 -1.52
CA ARG A 71 0.33 7.97 -2.73
C ARG A 71 -1.07 7.39 -2.53
N GLU A 72 -1.17 6.12 -2.17
CA GLU A 72 -2.45 5.42 -2.00
C GLU A 72 -3.35 6.12 -0.96
N VAL A 73 -2.81 6.48 0.21
CA VAL A 73 -3.60 7.18 1.23
C VAL A 73 -4.09 8.55 0.74
N MET A 74 -3.24 9.28 0.01
CA MET A 74 -3.64 10.57 -0.58
C MET A 74 -4.73 10.39 -1.63
N GLU A 75 -4.57 9.44 -2.56
CA GLU A 75 -5.51 9.20 -3.66
C GLU A 75 -6.86 8.68 -3.16
N GLU A 76 -6.85 7.71 -2.24
CA GLU A 76 -8.08 7.08 -1.73
C GLU A 76 -8.85 7.96 -0.74
N THR A 77 -8.15 8.81 0.02
CA THR A 77 -8.76 9.48 1.19
C THR A 77 -8.52 10.99 1.26
N GLY A 78 -7.63 11.55 0.45
CA GLY A 78 -7.24 12.97 0.52
C GLY A 78 -6.39 13.32 1.73
N LEU A 79 -5.87 12.34 2.47
CA LEU A 79 -5.08 12.55 3.69
C LEU A 79 -3.57 12.45 3.44
N LYS A 80 -2.80 13.19 4.24
CA LYS A 80 -1.34 13.11 4.31
C LYS A 80 -0.92 12.37 5.58
N ILE A 81 0.17 11.62 5.49
CA ILE A 81 0.71 10.81 6.57
C ILE A 81 2.20 11.07 6.79
N LYS A 82 2.68 10.78 8.00
CA LYS A 82 4.10 10.89 8.41
C LYS A 82 4.50 9.73 9.32
N ASN A 83 5.79 9.65 9.65
CA ASN A 83 6.33 8.67 10.60
C ASN A 83 5.94 7.22 10.24
N ILE A 84 6.13 6.86 8.96
CA ILE A 84 5.77 5.55 8.43
C ILE A 84 6.75 4.51 8.96
N ARG A 85 6.23 3.41 9.50
CA ARG A 85 7.00 2.35 10.15
C ARG A 85 6.45 0.98 9.75
N TYR A 86 7.33 -0.01 9.67
CA TYR A 86 6.93 -1.40 9.41
C TYR A 86 6.15 -1.98 10.59
N LEU A 87 5.08 -2.70 10.29
CA LEU A 87 4.32 -3.48 11.28
C LEU A 87 4.59 -4.97 11.12
N THR A 88 4.23 -5.53 9.96
CA THR A 88 4.32 -6.97 9.70
C THR A 88 4.22 -7.25 8.19
N SER A 89 4.39 -8.51 7.80
CA SER A 89 4.13 -8.98 6.44
C SER A 89 3.27 -10.24 6.47
N LEU A 90 2.41 -10.39 5.46
CA LEU A 90 1.53 -11.54 5.28
C LEU A 90 1.65 -12.08 3.86
N ALA A 91 1.45 -13.37 3.69
CA ALA A 91 1.32 -13.99 2.39
C ALA A 91 -0.12 -14.45 2.16
N TYR A 92 -0.63 -14.21 0.95
CA TYR A 92 -1.94 -14.65 0.52
C TYR A 92 -1.85 -15.17 -0.91
N VAL A 93 -2.44 -16.34 -1.17
CA VAL A 93 -2.60 -16.86 -2.53
C VAL A 93 -4.01 -16.50 -2.98
N ARG A 94 -4.09 -15.64 -4.00
CA ARG A 94 -5.36 -15.21 -4.58
C ARG A 94 -6.11 -16.38 -5.23
N SER A 95 -7.41 -16.20 -5.46
CA SER A 95 -8.25 -17.18 -6.16
C SER A 95 -7.79 -17.50 -7.60
N ASP A 96 -6.99 -16.64 -8.22
CA ASP A 96 -6.34 -16.87 -9.51
C ASP A 96 -4.93 -17.48 -9.40
N MET A 97 -4.60 -18.06 -8.25
CA MET A 97 -3.33 -18.76 -7.96
C MET A 97 -2.08 -17.88 -8.02
N ILE A 98 -2.22 -16.55 -8.02
CA ILE A 98 -1.08 -15.64 -7.98
C ILE A 98 -0.68 -15.38 -6.51
N PRO A 99 0.55 -15.75 -6.10
CA PRO A 99 1.02 -15.47 -4.75
C PRO A 99 1.23 -13.96 -4.56
N THR A 100 0.81 -13.45 -3.40
CA THR A 100 0.84 -12.03 -3.07
C THR A 100 1.46 -11.85 -1.69
N LEU A 101 2.51 -11.04 -1.62
CA LEU A 101 3.11 -10.55 -0.39
C LEU A 101 2.46 -9.22 -0.02
N ILE A 102 1.89 -9.15 1.18
CA ILE A 102 1.34 -7.93 1.75
C ILE A 102 2.33 -7.44 2.81
N VAL A 103 2.80 -6.21 2.67
CA VAL A 103 3.59 -5.52 3.68
C VAL A 103 2.69 -4.50 4.37
N SER A 104 2.45 -4.69 5.66
CA SER A 104 1.66 -3.77 6.47
C SER A 104 2.57 -2.80 7.20
N LEU A 105 2.28 -1.52 7.04
CA LEU A 105 2.92 -0.40 7.72
C LEU A 105 1.91 0.27 8.66
N TYR A 106 2.40 1.17 9.49
CA TYR A 106 1.58 2.11 10.23
C TYR A 106 2.20 3.50 10.18
N ALA A 107 1.35 4.52 10.28
CA ALA A 107 1.78 5.91 10.13
C ALA A 107 0.87 6.84 10.93
N ASP A 108 1.41 8.01 11.26
CA ASP A 108 0.68 9.05 11.96
C ASP A 108 0.00 9.95 10.92
N TYR A 109 -1.23 10.39 11.22
CA TYR A 109 -1.88 11.45 10.47
C TYR A 109 -1.03 12.72 10.49
N LEU A 110 -0.90 13.37 9.32
CA LEU A 110 -0.23 14.66 9.19
C LEU A 110 -1.24 15.78 8.97
N ASP A 111 -2.04 15.70 7.91
CA ASP A 111 -2.90 16.78 7.44
C ASP A 111 -3.95 16.26 6.44
N GLY A 112 -4.90 17.11 6.03
CA GLY A 112 -5.91 16.83 5.02
C GLY A 112 -7.30 16.59 5.62
N LYS A 113 -8.31 16.60 4.74
CA LYS A 113 -9.71 16.26 5.05
C LYS A 113 -10.12 15.07 4.21
N VAL A 114 -10.93 14.18 4.79
CA VAL A 114 -11.41 12.99 4.09
C VAL A 114 -12.20 13.42 2.86
N LYS A 115 -11.73 12.99 1.69
CA LYS A 115 -12.40 13.12 0.40
C LYS A 115 -12.20 11.81 -0.34
N LEU A 116 -13.31 11.10 -0.56
CA LEU A 116 -13.30 9.85 -1.31
C LEU A 116 -13.30 10.17 -2.82
N CYS A 117 -12.52 9.40 -3.57
CA CYS A 117 -12.52 9.38 -5.02
C CYS A 117 -13.70 8.58 -5.59
#